data_AF-A0A0L6WA94-F1
#
_entry.id   AF-A0A0L6WA94-F1
#
_cell.length_a   1.000
_cell.length_b   1.000
_cell.length_c   1.000
_cell.angle_alpha   90.00
_cell.angle_beta   90.00
_cell.angle_gamma   90.00
#
_symmetry.space_group_name_H-M   'P 1'
#
loop_
_entity.id
_entity.type
_entity.pdbx_description
1 polymer ?
#
loop_
_entity_poly.entity_id
_entity_poly.type
_entity_poly.pdbx_seq_one_letter_code
_entity_poly.pdbx_strand_id
1 'polypeptide(L)'
;MFGKVRLTFACCSAANIAQSRSQISSLWSSPEPEVPYDPTDPKMNPLNPQGLKPCCACPQTKSARDDCFLKYGQPEATEKCKELVQNHITCMRNLGFKI
;
A
#
# COMPACT_ATOMS: atom_id res chain seq x y z
N MET A 1 47.99 -21.35 -38.96
CA MET A 1 47.07 -22.41 -38.51
C MET A 1 46.00 -21.77 -37.66
N PHE A 2 44.76 -21.73 -38.17
CA PHE A 2 43.64 -20.97 -37.63
C PHE A 2 42.92 -21.75 -36.52
N GLY A 3 42.77 -21.14 -35.34
CA GLY A 3 41.95 -21.67 -34.24
C GLY A 3 41.00 -20.59 -33.71
N LYS A 4 39.89 -20.35 -34.43
CA LYS A 4 38.79 -19.46 -34.01
C LYS A 4 37.88 -20.23 -33.04
N VAL A 5 37.88 -19.86 -31.76
CA VAL A 5 36.86 -20.31 -30.80
C VAL A 5 35.57 -19.54 -31.10
N ARG A 6 34.61 -20.21 -31.72
CA ARG A 6 33.31 -19.64 -32.13
C ARG A 6 32.36 -19.73 -30.94
N LEU A 7 32.21 -18.62 -30.22
CA LEU A 7 31.15 -18.40 -29.24
C LEU A 7 29.81 -18.42 -29.99
N THR A 8 29.01 -19.46 -29.80
CA THR A 8 27.67 -19.58 -30.40
C THR A 8 26.70 -18.65 -29.69
N PHE A 9 26.51 -17.46 -30.25
CA PHE A 9 25.32 -16.63 -30.05
C PHE A 9 24.12 -17.35 -30.68
N ALA A 10 23.23 -17.91 -29.86
CA ALA A 10 21.88 -18.27 -30.31
C ALA A 10 20.98 -17.03 -30.13
N CYS A 11 21.02 -16.13 -31.13
CA CYS A 11 20.09 -15.00 -31.24
C CYS A 11 18.96 -15.40 -32.21
N CYS A 12 17.73 -15.31 -31.70
CA CYS A 12 16.44 -15.20 -32.39
C CYS A 12 16.29 -15.75 -33.82
N SER A 13 15.59 -16.89 -33.94
CA SER A 13 14.84 -17.25 -35.15
C SER A 13 13.37 -17.45 -34.78
N ALA A 14 12.53 -16.46 -35.12
CA ALA A 14 11.08 -16.64 -35.19
C ALA A 14 10.60 -16.10 -36.53
N ALA A 15 10.25 -17.04 -37.42
CA ALA A 15 9.71 -16.80 -38.74
C ALA A 15 8.24 -16.33 -38.67
N ASN A 16 7.89 -15.43 -39.57
CA ASN A 16 6.53 -15.01 -39.91
C ASN A 16 5.73 -16.19 -40.51
N ILE A 17 4.57 -16.53 -39.94
CA ILE A 17 3.45 -17.14 -40.68
C ILE A 17 2.14 -16.48 -40.22
N ALA A 18 1.37 -16.04 -41.21
CA ALA A 18 0.09 -15.37 -41.11
C ALA A 18 -1.02 -16.23 -40.47
N GLN A 19 -1.86 -15.62 -39.62
CA GLN A 19 -3.18 -16.17 -39.28
C GLN A 19 -4.20 -15.02 -39.16
N SER A 20 -4.96 -14.85 -40.24
CA SER A 20 -6.36 -14.42 -40.32
C SER A 20 -6.92 -13.40 -39.31
N ARG A 21 -7.24 -12.22 -39.87
CA ARG A 21 -8.21 -11.24 -39.39
C ARG A 21 -9.59 -11.87 -39.17
N SER A 22 -9.92 -12.21 -37.94
CA SER A 22 -11.31 -12.36 -37.50
C SER A 22 -11.41 -12.29 -35.97
N GLN A 23 -12.03 -11.19 -35.51
CA GLN A 23 -12.87 -11.16 -34.31
C GLN A 23 -12.15 -11.33 -32.95
N ILE A 24 -11.35 -10.34 -32.54
CA ILE A 24 -11.27 -9.98 -31.11
C ILE A 24 -11.41 -8.46 -30.98
N SER A 25 -12.50 -7.95 -31.52
CA SER A 25 -13.09 -6.70 -31.06
C SER A 25 -13.67 -6.96 -29.67
N SER A 26 -13.32 -6.11 -28.70
CA SER A 26 -13.95 -5.99 -27.37
C SER A 26 -13.32 -6.76 -26.21
N LEU A 27 -12.02 -6.55 -25.93
CA LEU A 27 -11.42 -6.85 -24.61
C LEU A 27 -10.39 -5.79 -24.20
N TRP A 28 -10.69 -4.51 -24.42
CA TRP A 28 -10.05 -3.43 -23.67
C TRP A 28 -11.12 -2.82 -22.77
N SER A 29 -11.54 -3.59 -21.77
CA SER A 29 -12.13 -2.99 -20.58
C SER A 29 -11.00 -2.27 -19.87
N SER A 30 -10.90 -0.96 -20.07
CA SER A 30 -10.12 -0.14 -19.15
C SER A 30 -10.67 -0.44 -17.75
N PRO A 31 -9.87 -0.93 -16.80
CA PRO A 31 -10.33 -1.00 -15.43
C PRO A 31 -10.75 0.42 -15.04
N GLU A 32 -12.00 0.55 -14.62
CA GLU A 32 -12.49 1.73 -13.94
C GLU A 32 -11.48 2.08 -12.84
N PRO A 33 -11.04 3.33 -12.70
CA PRO A 33 -10.10 3.67 -11.63
C PRO A 33 -10.79 3.35 -10.29
N GLU A 34 -10.39 2.25 -9.67
CA GLU A 34 -10.70 1.97 -8.28
C GLU A 34 -10.11 3.13 -7.48
N VAL A 35 -10.96 4.10 -7.15
CA VAL A 35 -10.57 5.28 -6.39
C VAL A 35 -9.91 4.80 -5.09
N PRO A 36 -8.63 5.13 -4.84
CA PRO A 36 -7.95 4.70 -3.63
C PRO A 36 -8.76 5.08 -2.40
N TYR A 37 -8.93 4.15 -1.45
CA TYR A 37 -9.65 4.42 -0.21
C TYR A 37 -9.00 5.59 0.53
N ASP A 38 -9.64 6.75 0.51
CA ASP A 38 -9.22 7.92 1.26
C ASP A 38 -10.05 8.02 2.56
N PRO A 39 -9.48 7.65 3.71
CA PRO A 39 -10.18 7.74 5.00
C PRO A 39 -10.47 9.18 5.46
N THR A 40 -10.00 10.19 4.73
CA THR A 40 -10.27 11.61 4.99
C THR A 40 -11.53 12.12 4.31
N ASP A 41 -12.12 11.40 3.35
CA ASP A 41 -13.38 11.80 2.73
C ASP A 41 -14.56 11.53 3.68
N PRO A 42 -15.31 12.56 4.13
CA PRO A 42 -16.47 12.39 4.99
C PRO A 42 -17.57 11.51 4.39
N LYS A 43 -17.63 11.36 3.05
CA LYS A 43 -18.56 10.45 2.38
C LYS A 43 -18.21 8.98 2.63
N MET A 44 -16.93 8.67 2.80
CA MET A 44 -16.43 7.30 3.02
C MET A 44 -16.33 6.95 4.50
N ASN A 45 -16.17 7.94 5.37
CA ASN A 45 -16.17 7.77 6.82
C ASN A 45 -17.08 8.79 7.53
N PRO A 46 -18.39 8.50 7.66
CA PRO A 46 -19.35 9.38 8.33
C PRO A 46 -19.03 9.64 9.81
N LEU A 47 -18.20 8.79 10.43
CA LEU A 47 -17.76 8.95 11.83
C LEU A 47 -16.62 9.97 11.98
N ASN A 48 -16.06 10.46 10.86
CA ASN A 48 -15.05 11.50 10.81
C ASN A 48 -15.58 12.73 10.05
N PRO A 49 -16.52 13.50 10.63
CA PRO A 49 -17.14 14.65 9.97
C PRO A 49 -16.13 15.77 9.65
N GLN A 50 -14.98 15.77 10.31
CA GLN A 50 -13.91 16.75 10.11
C GLN A 50 -12.89 16.33 9.04
N GLY A 51 -13.01 15.11 8.47
CA GLY A 51 -12.09 14.61 7.46
C GLY A 51 -10.64 14.52 7.96
N LEU A 52 -10.44 14.30 9.26
CA LEU A 52 -9.11 14.24 9.84
C LEU A 52 -8.34 13.01 9.36
N LYS A 53 -7.02 13.15 9.25
CA LYS A 53 -6.13 12.02 9.08
C LYS A 53 -6.02 11.23 10.40
N PRO A 54 -5.77 9.91 10.35
CA PRO A 54 -5.64 9.08 11.56
C PRO A 54 -4.55 9.57 12.53
N CYS A 55 -3.49 10.20 12.03
CA CYS A 55 -2.45 10.81 12.85
C CYS A 55 -2.91 12.05 13.65
N CYS A 56 -3.98 12.72 13.23
CA CYS A 56 -4.51 13.95 13.87
C CYS A 56 -5.78 13.70 14.68
N ALA A 57 -6.40 12.53 14.51
CA ALA A 57 -7.70 12.24 15.09
C ALA A 57 -7.68 12.08 16.62
N CYS A 58 -6.51 11.71 17.17
CA CYS A 58 -6.35 11.36 18.58
C CYS A 58 -5.09 11.99 19.17
N PRO A 59 -5.05 13.31 19.42
CA PRO A 59 -3.85 14.01 19.89
C PRO A 59 -3.41 13.54 21.29
N GLN A 60 -4.36 13.28 22.20
CA GLN A 60 -4.06 12.89 23.57
C GLN A 60 -3.32 11.54 23.64
N THR A 61 -3.85 10.52 22.95
CA THR A 61 -3.25 9.16 22.96
C THR A 61 -1.99 9.09 22.11
N LYS A 62 -1.91 9.91 21.04
CA LYS A 62 -0.69 10.05 20.24
C LYS A 62 0.47 10.60 21.07
N SER A 63 0.26 11.71 21.79
CA SER A 63 1.32 12.31 22.60
C SER A 63 1.83 11.34 23.67
N ALA A 64 0.91 10.69 24.41
CA ALA A 64 1.31 9.71 25.43
C ALA A 64 2.11 8.53 24.84
N ARG A 65 1.69 8.02 23.68
CA ARG A 65 2.44 6.99 22.95
C ARG A 65 3.83 7.49 22.57
N ASP A 66 3.91 8.63 21.90
CA ASP A 66 5.17 9.20 21.40
C ASP A 66 6.15 9.45 22.55
N ASP A 67 5.68 10.00 23.67
CA ASP A 67 6.47 10.21 24.88
C ASP A 67 7.01 8.90 25.45
N CYS A 68 6.23 7.82 25.38
CA CYS A 68 6.67 6.50 25.83
C CYS A 68 7.76 5.92 24.93
N PHE A 69 7.62 6.02 23.61
CA PHE A 69 8.66 5.57 22.67
C PHE A 69 9.95 6.39 22.79
N LEU A 70 9.86 7.69 23.10
CA LEU A 70 11.02 8.55 23.37
C LEU A 70 11.74 8.17 24.67
N LYS A 71 11.04 7.62 25.66
CA LYS A 71 11.61 7.22 26.96
C LYS A 71 12.27 5.84 26.96
N TYR A 72 11.66 4.84 26.32
CA TYR A 72 12.10 3.44 26.41
C TYR A 72 12.88 2.94 25.18
N GLY A 73 12.84 3.64 24.04
CA GLY A 73 13.51 3.20 22.80
C GLY A 73 12.90 1.93 22.19
N GLN A 74 13.26 1.61 20.94
CA GLN A 74 12.60 0.54 20.15
C GLN A 74 12.51 -0.85 20.81
N PRO A 75 13.57 -1.41 21.44
CA PRO A 75 13.52 -2.79 21.91
C PRO A 75 12.58 -2.98 23.11
N GLU A 76 12.46 -1.99 23.99
CA GLU A 76 11.66 -2.08 25.22
C GLU A 76 10.29 -1.40 25.08
N ALA A 77 10.16 -0.41 24.19
CA ALA A 77 8.90 0.32 23.98
C ALA A 77 7.77 -0.57 23.45
N THR A 78 8.08 -1.63 22.69
CA THR A 78 7.04 -2.52 22.15
C THR A 78 6.21 -3.17 23.27
N GLU A 79 6.87 -3.54 24.38
CA GLU A 79 6.18 -4.14 25.53
C GLU A 79 5.68 -3.08 26.50
N LYS A 80 6.53 -2.09 26.83
CA LYS A 80 6.21 -1.05 27.83
C LYS A 80 5.14 -0.07 27.36
N CYS A 81 5.10 0.23 26.05
CA CYS A 81 4.15 1.16 25.46
C CYS A 81 2.96 0.46 24.80
N LYS A 82 2.84 -0.87 24.92
CA LYS A 82 1.78 -1.68 24.28
C LYS A 82 0.38 -1.15 24.61
N GLU A 83 0.13 -0.85 25.87
CA GLU A 83 -1.17 -0.31 26.31
C GLU A 83 -1.46 1.05 25.68
N LEU A 84 -0.47 1.93 25.60
CA LEU A 84 -0.61 3.26 24.98
C LEU A 84 -0.86 3.17 23.47
N VAL A 85 -0.20 2.21 22.80
CA VAL A 85 -0.46 1.90 21.39
C VAL A 85 -1.88 1.38 21.20
N GLN A 86 -2.35 0.45 22.03
CA GLN A 86 -3.72 -0.06 21.96
C GLN A 86 -4.75 1.04 22.21
N ASN A 87 -4.50 1.95 23.15
CA ASN A 87 -5.39 3.10 23.40
C ASN A 87 -5.48 4.03 22.18
N HIS A 88 -4.35 4.27 21.50
CA HIS A 88 -4.33 5.07 20.28
C HIS A 88 -5.08 4.40 19.12
N ILE A 89 -4.90 3.08 18.97
CA ILE A 89 -5.62 2.27 17.97
C ILE A 89 -7.13 2.27 18.25
N THR A 90 -7.55 2.08 19.49
CA THR A 90 -8.97 2.10 19.88
C THR A 90 -9.60 3.45 19.55
N CYS A 91 -8.90 4.55 19.82
CA CYS A 91 -9.39 5.89 19.46
C CYS A 91 -9.59 6.04 17.94
N MET A 92 -8.65 5.58 17.12
CA MET A 92 -8.80 5.59 15.66
C MET A 92 -9.93 4.66 15.17
N ARG A 93 -10.11 3.49 15.78
CA ARG A 93 -11.22 2.56 15.45
C ARG A 93 -12.59 3.15 15.75
N ASN A 94 -12.72 3.90 16.85
CA ASN A 94 -13.98 4.58 17.20
C ASN A 94 -14.39 5.64 16.18
N LEU A 95 -13.41 6.22 15.47
CA LEU A 95 -13.64 7.18 14.40
C LEU A 95 -13.79 6.52 13.03
N GLY A 96 -13.84 5.19 12.94
CA GLY A 96 -14.07 4.46 11.70
C GLY A 96 -12.84 4.27 10.81
N PHE A 97 -11.63 4.58 11.30
CA PHE A 97 -10.39 4.30 10.56
C PHE A 97 -10.08 2.79 10.55
N LYS A 98 -9.78 2.24 9.38
CA LYS A 98 -9.25 0.87 9.21
C LYS A 98 -7.72 0.91 9.29
N ILE A 99 -7.15 0.33 10.34
CA ILE A 99 -5.72 0.39 10.75
C ILE A 99 -5.20 -0.97 11.17
#